data_AF-A0A6G1RNT3-F1
#
_entry.id   AF-A0A6G1RNT3-F1
#
_cell.length_a   1.000
_cell.length_b   1.000
_cell.length_c   1.000
_cell.angle_alpha   90.00
_cell.angle_beta   90.00
_cell.angle_gamma   90.00
#
_symmetry.space_group_name_H-M   'P 1'
#
loop_
_entity.id
_entity.type
_entity.pdbx_description
1 polymer ?
#
loop_
_entity_poly.entity_id
_entity_poly.type
_entity_poly.pdbx_seq_one_letter_code
_entity_poly.pdbx_strand_id
1 'polypeptide(L)'
;SGRAGPGRAVTGCTAPGAARLSDMSHQTGIQASGSVKDTFVGARNGQYRLLKIVIDNEQLVVGSSRRPVGSWEKDYDSFVLPLLEDKQPCYILYRLDSQNAQGYEWIFIAWSPDHSPVRQKMLYAATRATLKKEFGGGHIKDEVFGTVQDDVSLNGYKKYLISQSSPAPLTAAEEELRQIKINEVQTDVGVDTKHQTLQGVAFPIAQEAIQALEKLKNKKLNYVQLQIDMKNETIILANTLHTELKDLPKRIPKDAARYHFFLYKHAHEGDYLESIVFIYSMPGYTCSIRERMLYSSCKSPLLEIVERQLWMQIIRKIEIDNGDELTADFLYEEVHPKQHAHKQSFAKPKGPAGKRGIRRLIRGPAETETPSD
;
A
#
# COMPACT_ATOMS: atom_id res chain seq x y z
N SER A 1 -30.83 2.46 -40.76
CA SER A 1 -31.08 1.98 -39.39
C SER A 1 -29.75 1.58 -38.77
N GLY A 2 -29.34 2.25 -37.70
CA GLY A 2 -28.05 1.97 -37.05
C GLY A 2 -27.55 3.14 -36.23
N ARG A 3 -28.21 3.43 -35.10
CA ARG A 3 -27.68 4.30 -34.04
C ARG A 3 -26.62 3.50 -33.27
N ALA A 4 -25.38 3.98 -33.22
CA ALA A 4 -24.37 3.53 -32.26
C ALA A 4 -24.28 4.58 -31.15
N GLY A 5 -24.59 4.17 -29.91
CA GLY A 5 -24.42 5.02 -28.71
C GLY A 5 -22.99 4.98 -28.18
N PRO A 6 -22.55 5.98 -27.40
CA PRO A 6 -21.20 5.99 -26.84
C PRO A 6 -21.13 5.15 -25.56
N GLY A 7 -20.15 4.24 -25.53
CA GLY A 7 -19.81 3.44 -24.36
C GLY A 7 -19.14 4.28 -23.26
N ARG A 8 -19.57 4.06 -22.02
CA ARG A 8 -19.05 4.67 -20.80
C ARG A 8 -17.86 3.83 -20.33
N ALA A 9 -16.64 4.36 -20.47
CA ALA A 9 -15.44 3.77 -19.87
C ALA A 9 -15.36 4.18 -18.39
N VAL A 10 -15.39 3.19 -17.51
CA VAL A 10 -15.16 3.34 -16.07
C VAL A 10 -13.67 3.16 -15.82
N THR A 11 -12.96 4.24 -15.47
CA THR A 11 -11.57 4.19 -15.01
C THR A 11 -11.53 4.40 -13.50
N GLY A 12 -11.21 3.32 -12.78
CA GLY A 12 -10.90 3.38 -11.35
C GLY A 12 -9.59 4.14 -11.12
N CYS A 13 -9.63 5.14 -10.25
CA CYS A 13 -8.47 5.85 -9.74
C CYS A 13 -8.12 5.28 -8.36
N THR A 14 -7.12 4.41 -8.31
CA THR A 14 -6.36 4.09 -7.09
C THR A 14 -5.35 5.21 -6.85
N ALA A 15 -5.41 5.85 -5.69
CA ALA A 15 -4.50 6.92 -5.31
C ALA A 15 -3.15 6.35 -4.81
N PRO A 16 -2.01 6.76 -5.40
CA PRO A 16 -0.71 6.63 -4.77
C PRO A 16 -0.32 7.95 -4.07
N GLY A 17 0.32 7.83 -2.91
CA GLY A 17 0.68 8.92 -2.01
C GLY A 17 1.32 10.13 -2.69
N ALA A 18 0.83 11.31 -2.31
CA ALA A 18 1.28 12.60 -2.81
C ALA A 18 2.72 12.92 -2.35
N ALA A 19 3.71 12.46 -3.12
CA ALA A 19 4.95 13.20 -3.24
C ALA A 19 4.59 14.54 -3.91
N ARG A 20 4.63 15.64 -3.15
CA ARG A 20 4.47 17.01 -3.68
C ARG A 20 5.62 17.30 -4.65
N LEU A 21 5.46 16.89 -5.90
CA LEU A 21 6.20 17.45 -7.03
C LEU A 21 5.87 18.94 -7.04
N SER A 22 6.88 19.78 -6.81
CA SER A 22 6.77 21.22 -6.97
C SER A 22 6.54 21.53 -8.45
N ASP A 23 5.27 21.55 -8.85
CA ASP A 23 4.86 21.86 -10.22
C ASP A 23 5.28 23.30 -10.55
N MET A 24 6.01 23.50 -11.65
CA MET A 24 6.47 24.83 -12.05
C MET A 24 5.34 25.57 -12.77
N SER A 25 4.37 26.05 -12.00
CA SER A 25 3.26 26.84 -12.53
C SER A 25 3.64 28.32 -12.66
N HIS A 26 3.54 28.88 -13.87
CA HIS A 26 3.50 30.33 -14.16
C HIS A 26 4.72 31.15 -13.65
N GLN A 27 5.93 30.72 -14.00
CA GLN A 27 7.17 31.44 -13.66
C GLN A 27 7.44 32.61 -14.62
N THR A 28 7.97 33.73 -14.10
CA THR A 28 8.38 34.90 -14.91
C THR A 28 9.68 34.70 -15.68
N GLY A 29 10.43 33.64 -15.38
CA GLY A 29 11.76 33.38 -15.97
C GLY A 29 12.91 34.17 -15.33
N ILE A 30 12.62 35.10 -14.40
CA ILE A 30 13.62 35.86 -13.64
C ILE A 30 14.54 34.92 -12.86
N GLN A 31 15.86 35.09 -13.01
CA GLN A 31 16.90 34.27 -12.37
C GLN A 31 17.66 35.08 -11.31
N ALA A 32 18.36 34.39 -10.41
CA ALA A 32 19.33 35.04 -9.53
C ALA A 32 20.55 35.53 -10.31
N SER A 33 20.91 36.79 -10.04
CA SER A 33 22.19 37.37 -10.43
C SER A 33 23.36 36.58 -9.81
N GLY A 34 24.54 36.65 -10.43
CA GLY A 34 25.73 35.94 -9.96
C GLY A 34 26.11 36.29 -8.51
N SER A 35 25.98 37.57 -8.14
CA SER A 35 26.27 38.07 -6.78
C SER A 35 25.34 37.49 -5.71
N VAL A 36 24.07 37.23 -6.05
CA VAL A 36 23.12 36.58 -5.14
C VAL A 36 23.51 35.11 -4.90
N LYS A 37 23.96 34.41 -5.95
CA LYS A 37 24.41 33.01 -5.82
C LYS A 37 25.63 32.89 -4.89
N ASP A 38 26.59 33.79 -5.01
CA ASP A 38 27.76 33.85 -4.12
C ASP A 38 27.34 34.14 -2.67
N THR A 39 26.38 35.06 -2.48
CA THR A 39 25.84 35.38 -1.16
C THR A 39 25.12 34.18 -0.55
N PHE A 40 24.40 33.37 -1.34
CA PHE A 40 23.74 32.15 -0.86
C PHE A 40 24.74 31.10 -0.39
N VAL A 41 25.90 30.96 -1.04
CA VAL A 41 26.96 30.07 -0.56
C VAL A 41 27.45 30.52 0.82
N GLY A 42 27.70 31.82 1.01
CA GLY A 42 28.06 32.38 2.32
C GLY A 42 26.97 32.20 3.37
N ALA A 43 25.70 32.34 2.98
CA ALA A 43 24.54 32.13 3.85
C ALA A 43 24.45 30.69 4.34
N ARG A 44 24.56 29.70 3.44
CA ARG A 44 24.54 28.26 3.80
C ARG A 44 25.64 27.89 4.80
N ASN A 45 26.80 28.56 4.72
CA ASN A 45 27.90 28.43 5.68
C ASN A 45 27.67 29.16 7.01
N GLY A 46 26.50 29.77 7.23
CA GLY A 46 26.16 30.44 8.48
C GLY A 46 26.78 31.83 8.65
N GLN A 47 27.14 32.53 7.57
CA GLN A 47 27.71 33.89 7.67
C GLN A 47 26.66 34.97 7.96
N TYR A 48 25.41 34.74 7.56
CA TYR A 48 24.33 35.72 7.65
C TYR A 48 23.20 35.22 8.54
N ARG A 49 22.54 36.15 9.25
CA ARG A 49 21.30 35.92 10.00
C ARG A 49 20.08 36.21 9.15
N LEU A 50 20.16 37.24 8.30
CA LEU A 50 19.04 37.66 7.47
C LEU A 50 19.55 38.14 6.10
N LEU A 51 18.82 37.75 5.05
CA LEU A 51 18.96 38.26 3.69
C LEU A 51 17.61 38.76 3.17
N LYS A 52 17.53 40.03 2.80
CA LYS A 52 16.42 40.62 2.03
C LYS A 52 16.74 40.52 0.56
N ILE A 53 15.88 39.83 -0.20
CA ILE A 53 15.97 39.70 -1.66
C ILE A 53 14.84 40.52 -2.28
N VAL A 54 15.22 41.34 -3.27
CA VAL A 54 14.34 42.25 -4.00
C VAL A 54 14.50 41.96 -5.49
N ILE A 55 13.43 42.13 -6.25
CA ILE A 55 13.45 42.09 -7.70
C ILE A 55 13.69 43.51 -8.20
N ASP A 56 14.82 43.73 -8.85
CA ASP A 56 15.14 44.98 -9.53
C ASP A 56 15.55 44.67 -10.98
N ASN A 57 15.04 45.45 -11.93
CA ASN A 57 15.31 45.28 -13.36
C ASN A 57 15.22 43.82 -13.87
N GLU A 58 14.16 43.10 -13.47
CA GLU A 58 13.92 41.69 -13.85
C GLU A 58 15.01 40.71 -13.40
N GLN A 59 15.75 41.04 -12.33
CA GLN A 59 16.74 40.18 -11.70
C GLN A 59 16.53 40.12 -10.19
N LEU A 60 16.85 38.98 -9.57
CA LEU A 60 16.90 38.90 -8.10
C LEU A 60 18.23 39.49 -7.63
N VAL A 61 18.13 40.42 -6.68
CA VAL A 61 19.26 41.16 -6.09
C VAL A 61 19.15 41.15 -4.56
N VAL A 62 20.29 41.14 -3.86
CA VAL A 62 20.32 41.30 -2.40
C VAL A 62 20.08 42.77 -2.06
N GLY A 63 18.95 43.07 -1.41
CA GLY A 63 18.64 44.42 -0.94
C GLY A 63 19.35 44.75 0.38
N SER A 64 19.38 43.83 1.32
CA SER A 64 20.05 44.02 2.62
C SER A 64 20.47 42.69 3.23
N SER A 65 21.58 42.67 3.96
CA SER A 65 22.04 41.51 4.71
C SER A 65 22.46 41.90 6.12
N ARG A 66 22.23 41.01 7.09
CA ARG A 66 22.65 41.20 8.49
C ARG A 66 23.37 39.97 9.01
N ARG A 67 24.37 40.19 9.85
CA ARG A 67 25.10 39.13 10.57
C ARG A 67 24.40 38.80 11.89
N PRO A 68 24.56 37.56 12.41
CA PRO A 68 23.99 37.19 13.70
C PRO A 68 24.62 38.00 14.83
N VAL A 69 23.80 38.48 15.76
CA VAL A 69 24.27 39.24 16.94
C VAL A 69 23.93 38.49 18.23
N GLY A 70 22.72 37.97 18.34
CA GLY A 70 22.26 37.16 19.46
C GLY A 70 21.60 35.86 19.02
N SER A 71 20.69 35.36 19.86
CA SER A 71 19.84 34.22 19.51
C SER A 71 18.85 34.59 18.41
N TRP A 72 18.44 33.61 17.62
CA TRP A 72 17.51 33.81 16.53
C TRP A 72 16.19 34.45 17.00
N GLU A 73 15.70 34.18 18.21
CA GLU A 73 14.47 34.81 18.74
C GLU A 73 14.66 36.30 19.03
N LYS A 74 15.79 36.69 19.63
CA LYS A 74 16.06 38.08 20.00
C LYS A 74 16.37 38.94 18.78
N ASP A 75 17.06 38.37 17.80
CA ASP A 75 17.42 39.06 16.56
C ASP A 75 16.19 39.29 15.65
N TYR A 76 15.15 38.43 15.74
CA TYR A 76 14.08 38.33 14.73
C TYR A 76 13.34 39.65 14.49
N ASP A 77 12.60 40.16 15.48
CA ASP A 77 11.74 41.34 15.29
C ASP A 77 12.57 42.59 14.94
N SER A 78 13.72 42.77 15.59
CA SER A 78 14.61 43.91 15.37
C SER A 78 15.25 43.93 13.97
N PHE A 79 15.35 42.77 13.32
CA PHE A 79 15.97 42.63 11.99
C PHE A 79 14.93 42.56 10.87
N VAL A 80 13.81 41.87 11.10
CA VAL A 80 12.78 41.62 10.09
C VAL A 80 11.86 42.83 9.93
N LEU A 81 11.26 43.32 11.02
CA LEU A 81 10.20 44.34 10.95
C LEU A 81 10.66 45.66 10.29
N PRO A 82 11.86 46.21 10.59
CA PRO A 82 12.29 47.48 9.97
C PRO A 82 12.58 47.37 8.47
N LEU A 83 12.67 46.16 7.92
CA LEU A 83 12.94 45.92 6.49
C LEU A 83 11.68 45.78 5.66
N LEU A 84 10.52 45.68 6.31
CA LEU A 84 9.21 45.55 5.67
C LEU A 84 8.72 46.94 5.26
N GLU A 85 8.40 47.07 3.99
CA GLU A 85 7.86 48.30 3.42
C GLU A 85 6.37 48.13 3.14
N ASP A 86 5.54 49.11 3.50
CA ASP A 86 4.07 48.99 3.45
C ASP A 86 3.49 48.83 2.04
N LYS A 87 4.23 49.24 1.00
CA LYS A 87 3.78 49.23 -0.41
C LYS A 87 4.68 48.46 -1.35
N GLN A 88 5.72 47.80 -0.85
CA GLN A 88 6.71 47.10 -1.67
C GLN A 88 6.91 45.66 -1.16
N PRO A 89 6.55 44.64 -1.97
CA PRO A 89 6.83 43.25 -1.65
C PRO A 89 8.33 42.97 -1.61
N CYS A 90 8.74 42.02 -0.78
CA CYS A 90 10.12 41.52 -0.76
C CYS A 90 10.16 40.06 -0.26
N TYR A 91 11.31 39.41 -0.42
CA TYR A 91 11.57 38.13 0.22
C TYR A 91 12.60 38.30 1.33
N ILE A 92 12.38 37.61 2.45
CA ILE A 92 13.31 37.57 3.56
C ILE A 92 13.66 36.11 3.85
N LEU A 93 14.95 35.83 3.84
CA LEU A 93 15.52 34.56 4.32
C LEU A 93 16.09 34.82 5.70
N TYR A 94 15.52 34.19 6.72
CA TYR A 94 15.94 34.33 8.11
C TYR A 94 16.52 33.02 8.63
N ARG A 95 17.71 33.06 9.22
CA ARG A 95 18.41 31.87 9.71
C ARG A 95 18.02 31.54 11.15
N LEU A 96 17.56 30.31 11.37
CA LEU A 96 17.37 29.74 12.71
C LEU A 96 18.71 29.29 13.31
N ASP A 97 18.75 29.11 14.62
CA ASP A 97 19.90 28.49 15.29
C ASP A 97 19.86 26.95 15.21
N SER A 98 18.76 26.37 14.72
CA SER A 98 18.63 24.94 14.46
C SER A 98 19.34 24.51 13.17
N GLN A 99 19.73 23.24 13.12
CA GLN A 99 20.42 22.63 11.97
C GLN A 99 19.72 21.34 11.55
N ASN A 100 19.81 21.03 10.25
CA ASN A 100 19.39 19.78 9.64
C ASN A 100 20.58 19.09 8.95
N ALA A 101 20.32 17.97 8.26
CA ALA A 101 21.37 17.21 7.57
C ALA A 101 22.14 18.00 6.48
N GLN A 102 21.63 19.15 6.03
CA GLN A 102 22.26 20.01 5.03
C GLN A 102 22.95 21.25 5.64
N GLY A 103 22.67 21.60 6.90
CA GLY A 103 23.26 22.77 7.58
C GLY A 103 22.22 23.53 8.40
N TYR A 104 22.41 24.84 8.58
CA TYR A 104 21.43 25.68 9.28
C TYR A 104 20.06 25.68 8.60
N GLU A 105 19.01 25.67 9.41
CA GLU A 105 17.63 25.80 8.96
C GLU A 105 17.26 27.27 8.74
N TRP A 106 16.41 27.53 7.75
CA TRP A 106 15.98 28.86 7.35
C TRP A 106 14.45 28.97 7.31
N ILE A 107 13.96 30.13 7.69
CA ILE A 107 12.59 30.57 7.44
C ILE A 107 12.61 31.40 6.15
N PHE A 108 11.75 31.02 5.21
CA PHE A 108 11.50 31.82 4.01
C PHE A 108 10.22 32.62 4.20
N ILE A 109 10.35 33.93 4.28
CA ILE A 109 9.25 34.87 4.46
C ILE A 109 8.98 35.57 3.13
N ALA A 110 7.78 35.40 2.59
CA ALA A 110 7.30 36.14 1.44
C ALA A 110 6.39 37.29 1.91
N TRP A 111 6.94 38.50 1.91
CA TRP A 111 6.21 39.72 2.25
C TRP A 111 5.53 40.29 1.02
N SER A 112 4.20 40.39 1.06
CA SER A 112 3.41 40.96 -0.04
C SER A 112 2.22 41.74 0.50
N PRO A 113 2.40 43.02 0.89
CA PRO A 113 1.35 43.80 1.51
C PRO A 113 0.23 44.10 0.51
N ASP A 114 -1.02 44.12 0.97
CA ASP A 114 -2.18 44.24 0.09
C ASP A 114 -2.23 45.56 -0.69
N HIS A 115 -1.70 46.63 -0.09
CA HIS A 115 -1.62 47.97 -0.67
C HIS A 115 -0.52 48.14 -1.72
N SER A 116 0.29 47.11 -2.01
CA SER A 116 1.30 47.18 -3.06
C SER A 116 0.69 47.08 -4.48
N PRO A 117 1.35 47.67 -5.50
CA PRO A 117 0.88 47.60 -6.88
C PRO A 117 0.73 46.16 -7.37
N VAL A 118 -0.36 45.87 -8.09
CA VAL A 118 -0.70 44.50 -8.57
C VAL A 118 0.44 43.89 -9.40
N ARG A 119 1.11 44.69 -10.24
CA ARG A 119 2.26 44.22 -11.03
C ARG A 119 3.38 43.66 -10.14
N GLN A 120 3.69 44.33 -9.03
CA GLN A 120 4.71 43.87 -8.09
C GLN A 120 4.27 42.59 -7.39
N LYS A 121 3.02 42.53 -6.88
CA LYS A 121 2.48 41.31 -6.26
C LYS A 121 2.56 40.09 -7.19
N MET A 122 2.21 40.27 -8.45
CA MET A 122 2.31 39.20 -9.45
C MET A 122 3.75 38.75 -9.67
N LEU A 123 4.69 39.68 -9.82
CA LEU A 123 6.11 39.36 -10.00
C LEU A 123 6.64 38.56 -8.81
N TYR A 124 6.44 39.04 -7.58
CA TYR A 124 6.88 38.35 -6.36
C TYR A 124 6.10 37.07 -6.05
N ALA A 125 4.88 36.89 -6.52
CA ALA A 125 4.21 35.59 -6.43
C ALA A 125 4.84 34.57 -7.39
N ALA A 126 5.12 34.99 -8.63
CA ALA A 126 5.60 34.14 -9.71
C ALA A 126 7.11 33.78 -9.62
N THR A 127 7.95 34.62 -9.00
CA THR A 127 9.38 34.32 -8.78
C THR A 127 9.67 33.50 -7.52
N ARG A 128 8.67 33.30 -6.65
CA ARG A 128 8.85 32.66 -5.34
C ARG A 128 9.44 31.26 -5.43
N ALA A 129 8.93 30.45 -6.38
CA ALA A 129 9.41 29.08 -6.57
C ALA A 129 10.85 29.04 -7.09
N THR A 130 11.21 29.96 -8.00
CA THR A 130 12.57 30.06 -8.55
C THR A 130 13.58 30.39 -7.45
N LEU A 131 13.28 31.40 -6.62
CA LEU A 131 14.15 31.79 -5.52
C LEU A 131 14.37 30.65 -4.51
N LYS A 132 13.32 29.92 -4.12
CA LYS A 132 13.44 28.76 -3.22
C LYS A 132 14.32 27.66 -3.82
N LYS A 133 14.16 27.40 -5.12
CA LYS A 133 14.98 26.42 -5.85
C LYS A 133 16.46 26.85 -5.91
N GLU A 134 16.72 28.12 -6.17
CA GLU A 134 18.08 28.67 -6.24
C GLU A 134 18.76 28.71 -4.86
N PHE A 135 18.02 29.03 -3.80
CA PHE A 135 18.52 29.00 -2.43
C PHE A 135 18.76 27.58 -1.92
N GLY A 136 17.97 26.61 -2.38
CA GLY A 136 18.06 25.20 -1.99
C GLY A 136 16.99 24.84 -0.98
N GLY A 137 15.90 24.23 -1.46
CA GLY A 137 14.71 23.96 -0.66
C GLY A 137 14.95 23.10 0.59
N GLY A 138 16.02 22.29 0.62
CA GLY A 138 16.33 21.48 1.80
C GLY A 138 16.92 22.26 2.98
N HIS A 139 17.33 23.53 2.82
CA HIS A 139 17.69 24.42 3.93
C HIS A 139 16.48 25.17 4.52
N ILE A 140 15.37 25.25 3.77
CA ILE A 140 14.18 25.99 4.18
C ILE A 140 13.27 25.04 4.95
N LYS A 141 13.05 25.33 6.23
CA LYS A 141 12.16 24.55 7.10
C LYS A 141 10.72 25.01 6.97
N ASP A 142 10.53 26.32 7.15
CA ASP A 142 9.22 26.94 7.19
C ASP A 142 9.10 28.01 6.11
N GLU A 143 7.91 28.08 5.51
CA GLU A 143 7.53 29.13 4.57
C GLU A 143 6.36 29.92 5.16
N VAL A 144 6.61 31.21 5.42
CA VAL A 144 5.63 32.15 5.94
C VAL A 144 5.27 33.14 4.84
N PHE A 145 3.99 33.31 4.59
CA PHE A 145 3.47 34.36 3.73
C PHE A 145 2.73 35.37 4.60
N GLY A 146 3.04 36.64 4.46
CA GLY A 146 2.39 37.69 5.25
C GLY A 146 2.04 38.91 4.42
N THR A 147 0.88 39.47 4.73
CA THR A 147 0.38 40.72 4.15
C THR A 147 0.41 41.86 5.17
N VAL A 148 0.39 41.54 6.48
CA VAL A 148 0.46 42.48 7.59
C VAL A 148 1.67 42.18 8.47
N GLN A 149 2.27 43.20 9.10
CA GLN A 149 3.47 43.04 9.93
C GLN A 149 3.27 42.01 11.07
N ASP A 150 2.05 41.94 11.61
CA ASP A 150 1.71 40.96 12.64
C ASP A 150 1.84 39.50 12.19
N ASP A 151 1.61 39.20 10.90
CA ASP A 151 1.73 37.84 10.33
C ASP A 151 3.18 37.35 10.35
N VAL A 152 4.12 38.27 10.11
CA VAL A 152 5.55 37.98 9.94
C VAL A 152 6.36 38.31 11.17
N SER A 153 5.79 38.97 12.18
CA SER A 153 6.39 39.19 13.51
C SER A 153 6.77 37.87 14.18
N LEU A 154 7.62 37.92 15.21
CA LEU A 154 7.98 36.73 15.99
C LEU A 154 6.74 36.05 16.58
N ASN A 155 5.76 36.83 17.03
CA ASN A 155 4.49 36.32 17.52
C ASN A 155 3.68 35.66 16.39
N GLY A 156 3.65 36.25 15.20
CA GLY A 156 3.04 35.67 13.99
C GLY A 156 3.65 34.32 13.62
N TYR A 157 4.98 34.24 13.63
CA TYR A 157 5.69 32.98 13.39
C TYR A 157 5.38 31.91 14.46
N LYS A 158 5.33 32.28 15.75
CA LYS A 158 4.92 31.35 16.82
C LYS A 158 3.49 30.84 16.62
N LYS A 159 2.56 31.70 16.21
CA LYS A 159 1.19 31.29 15.84
C LYS A 159 1.15 30.36 14.63
N TYR A 160 1.99 30.60 13.62
CA TYR A 160 2.13 29.71 12.47
C TYR A 160 2.55 28.29 12.90
N LEU A 161 3.53 28.16 13.79
CA LEU A 161 3.98 26.87 14.31
C LEU A 161 2.86 26.13 15.07
N ILE A 162 2.05 26.86 15.85
CA ILE A 162 0.88 26.29 16.55
C ILE A 162 -0.19 25.84 15.54
N SER A 163 -0.41 26.60 14.47
CA SER A 163 -1.37 26.23 13.42
C SER A 163 -0.94 24.97 12.65
N GLN A 164 0.36 24.75 12.47
CA GLN A 164 0.90 23.54 11.83
C GLN A 164 0.74 22.29 12.70
N SER A 165 0.84 22.43 14.02
CA SER A 165 0.62 21.32 14.96
C SER A 165 -0.84 21.08 15.31
N SER A 166 -1.72 22.00 14.96
CA SER A 166 -3.16 21.87 15.14
C SER A 166 -3.74 20.81 14.20
N PRO A 167 -4.79 20.08 14.61
CA PRO A 167 -5.41 19.08 13.75
C PRO A 167 -5.94 19.73 12.47
N ALA A 168 -5.61 19.13 11.32
CA ALA A 168 -6.17 19.56 10.04
C ALA A 168 -7.69 19.45 10.10
N PRO A 169 -8.45 20.41 9.54
CA PRO A 169 -9.90 20.30 9.49
C PRO A 169 -10.29 19.12 8.59
N LEU A 170 -11.02 18.15 9.14
CA LEU A 170 -11.61 17.04 8.39
C LEU A 170 -13.06 17.35 8.06
N THR A 171 -13.54 16.80 6.96
CA THR A 171 -14.97 16.76 6.64
C THR A 171 -15.66 15.64 7.43
N ALA A 172 -16.96 15.77 7.69
CA ALA A 172 -17.74 14.76 8.41
C ALA A 172 -17.60 13.35 7.78
N ALA A 173 -17.57 13.27 6.45
CA ALA A 173 -17.37 12.01 5.73
C ALA A 173 -15.98 11.40 5.96
N GLU A 174 -14.93 12.21 6.08
CA GLU A 174 -13.58 11.72 6.38
C GLU A 174 -13.46 11.25 7.83
N GLU A 175 -14.15 11.91 8.77
CA GLU A 175 -14.25 11.46 10.16
C GLU A 175 -14.97 10.11 10.27
N GLU A 176 -16.08 9.93 9.55
CA GLU A 176 -16.80 8.65 9.48
C GLU A 176 -15.93 7.53 8.91
N LEU A 177 -15.23 7.77 7.79
CA LEU A 177 -14.31 6.79 7.19
C LEU A 177 -13.16 6.42 8.13
N ARG A 178 -12.62 7.41 8.86
CA ARG A 178 -11.59 7.16 9.87
C ARG A 178 -12.12 6.28 10.98
N GLN A 179 -13.36 6.49 11.42
CA GLN A 179 -13.99 5.67 12.45
C GLN A 179 -14.21 4.23 11.97
N ILE A 180 -14.68 4.04 10.74
CA ILE A 180 -14.83 2.69 10.13
C ILE A 180 -13.49 1.97 10.11
N LYS A 181 -12.42 2.64 9.67
CA LYS A 181 -11.08 2.07 9.61
C LYS A 181 -10.55 1.64 10.99
N ILE A 182 -10.80 2.44 12.03
CA ILE A 182 -10.39 2.10 13.41
C ILE A 182 -11.15 0.84 13.88
N ASN A 183 -12.45 0.79 13.64
CA ASN A 183 -13.28 -0.35 14.01
C ASN A 183 -12.88 -1.63 13.24
N GLU A 184 -12.55 -1.51 11.95
CA GLU A 184 -12.10 -2.64 11.12
C GLU A 184 -10.79 -3.26 11.64
N VAL A 185 -9.80 -2.41 12.02
CA VAL A 185 -8.54 -2.89 12.62
C VAL A 185 -8.81 -3.65 13.92
N GLN A 186 -9.77 -3.19 14.72
CA GLN A 186 -10.14 -3.90 15.95
C GLN A 186 -10.79 -5.27 15.65
N THR A 187 -11.58 -5.38 14.60
CA THR A 187 -12.18 -6.66 14.18
C THR A 187 -11.16 -7.64 13.61
N ASP A 188 -10.11 -7.17 12.92
CA ASP A 188 -9.08 -8.03 12.32
C ASP A 188 -8.13 -8.65 13.36
N VAL A 189 -8.00 -8.03 14.54
CA VAL A 189 -7.18 -8.51 15.67
C VAL A 189 -7.99 -9.37 16.67
N GLY A 190 -9.29 -9.55 16.43
CA GLY A 190 -10.15 -10.39 17.27
C GLY A 190 -9.81 -11.88 17.18
N VAL A 191 -9.81 -12.57 18.33
CA VAL A 191 -9.60 -14.04 18.45
C VAL A 191 -10.86 -14.82 18.07
N ASP A 192 -11.94 -14.12 17.71
CA ASP A 192 -13.12 -14.76 17.13
C ASP A 192 -12.75 -15.30 15.76
N THR A 193 -12.57 -16.62 15.70
CA THR A 193 -12.48 -17.40 14.45
C THR A 193 -13.56 -16.87 13.54
N LYS A 194 -13.16 -16.07 12.53
CA LYS A 194 -14.01 -15.30 11.61
C LYS A 194 -15.38 -15.93 11.57
N HIS A 195 -16.40 -15.28 12.13
CA HIS A 195 -17.78 -15.77 12.01
C HIS A 195 -18.05 -15.93 10.52
N GLN A 196 -17.86 -17.14 9.99
CA GLN A 196 -18.24 -17.49 8.64
C GLN A 196 -19.75 -17.32 8.66
N THR A 197 -20.22 -16.28 8.00
CA THR A 197 -21.59 -15.78 8.07
C THR A 197 -22.63 -16.81 7.61
N LEU A 198 -22.20 -17.94 7.05
CA LEU A 198 -23.04 -19.04 6.62
C LEU A 198 -22.62 -20.32 7.34
N GLN A 199 -23.43 -20.73 8.33
CA GLN A 199 -23.35 -22.09 8.86
C GLN A 199 -23.67 -23.09 7.74
N GLY A 200 -22.89 -24.17 7.64
CA GLY A 200 -23.09 -25.19 6.60
C GLY A 200 -24.48 -25.83 6.66
N VAL A 201 -24.98 -26.32 5.52
CA VAL A 201 -26.28 -27.00 5.43
C VAL A 201 -26.07 -28.50 5.63
N ALA A 202 -26.60 -29.05 6.72
CA ALA A 202 -26.40 -30.46 7.07
C ALA A 202 -27.50 -31.34 6.47
N PHE A 203 -27.22 -31.96 5.31
CA PHE A 203 -28.10 -32.97 4.73
C PHE A 203 -27.81 -34.35 5.33
N PRO A 204 -28.85 -35.15 5.66
CA PRO A 204 -28.66 -36.51 6.11
C PRO A 204 -28.03 -37.37 5.02
N ILE A 205 -27.09 -38.23 5.43
CA ILE A 205 -26.40 -39.17 4.55
C ILE A 205 -27.19 -40.47 4.56
N ALA A 206 -27.55 -40.98 3.37
CA ALA A 206 -28.23 -42.25 3.23
C ALA A 206 -27.39 -43.41 3.78
N GLN A 207 -28.05 -44.42 4.34
CA GLN A 207 -27.36 -45.54 4.99
C GLN A 207 -26.41 -46.29 4.05
N GLU A 208 -26.77 -46.41 2.77
CA GLU A 208 -25.93 -47.02 1.73
C GLU A 208 -24.63 -46.25 1.51
N ALA A 209 -24.68 -44.92 1.55
CA ALA A 209 -23.52 -44.06 1.41
C ALA A 209 -22.60 -44.16 2.63
N ILE A 210 -23.16 -44.21 3.85
CA ILE A 210 -22.39 -44.45 5.08
C ILE A 210 -21.66 -45.80 5.01
N GLN A 211 -22.37 -46.87 4.63
CA GLN A 211 -21.76 -48.20 4.47
C GLN A 211 -20.65 -48.23 3.42
N ALA A 212 -20.80 -47.49 2.31
CA ALA A 212 -19.76 -47.37 1.29
C ALA A 212 -18.51 -46.63 1.83
N LEU A 213 -18.70 -45.55 2.58
CA LEU A 213 -17.61 -44.81 3.23
C LEU A 213 -16.91 -45.66 4.31
N GLU A 214 -17.64 -46.46 5.08
CA GLU A 214 -17.05 -47.42 6.02
C GLU A 214 -16.22 -48.52 5.31
N LYS A 215 -16.71 -49.02 4.17
CA LYS A 215 -15.95 -49.97 3.34
C LYS A 215 -14.69 -49.32 2.76
N LEU A 216 -14.73 -48.05 2.39
CA LEU A 216 -13.57 -47.28 1.93
C LEU A 216 -12.56 -47.06 3.07
N LYS A 217 -13.02 -46.69 4.26
CA LYS A 217 -12.19 -46.57 5.47
C LYS A 217 -11.43 -47.87 5.76
N ASN A 218 -12.13 -49.00 5.68
CA ASN A 218 -11.55 -50.34 5.85
C ASN A 218 -10.76 -50.83 4.63
N LYS A 219 -10.51 -49.96 3.64
CA LYS A 219 -9.75 -50.23 2.41
C LYS A 219 -10.30 -51.39 1.56
N LYS A 220 -11.58 -51.74 1.74
CA LYS A 220 -12.29 -52.75 0.93
C LYS A 220 -12.71 -52.18 -0.42
N LEU A 221 -12.99 -50.88 -0.45
CA LEU A 221 -13.22 -50.10 -1.67
C LEU A 221 -12.06 -49.12 -1.86
N ASN A 222 -11.81 -48.70 -3.09
CA ASN A 222 -10.85 -47.65 -3.42
C ASN A 222 -11.51 -46.35 -3.89
N TYR A 223 -12.81 -46.36 -4.16
CA TYR A 223 -13.52 -45.20 -4.69
C TYR A 223 -14.98 -45.21 -4.28
N VAL A 224 -15.48 -44.05 -3.84
CA VAL A 224 -16.88 -43.80 -3.49
C VAL A 224 -17.29 -42.45 -4.07
N GLN A 225 -18.37 -42.42 -4.83
CA GLN A 225 -18.97 -41.20 -5.37
C GLN A 225 -20.32 -40.95 -4.71
N LEU A 226 -20.52 -39.75 -4.20
CA LEU A 226 -21.77 -39.30 -3.62
C LEU A 226 -22.41 -38.23 -4.50
N GLN A 227 -23.74 -38.20 -4.47
CA GLN A 227 -24.54 -37.17 -5.10
C GLN A 227 -25.58 -36.64 -4.12
N ILE A 228 -25.95 -35.38 -4.28
CA ILE A 228 -27.02 -34.75 -3.53
C ILE A 228 -28.33 -34.95 -4.29
N ASP A 229 -29.31 -35.57 -3.64
CA ASP A 229 -30.68 -35.53 -4.12
C ASP A 229 -31.32 -34.18 -3.75
N MET A 230 -31.46 -33.32 -4.75
CA MET A 230 -32.01 -31.97 -4.56
C MET A 230 -33.50 -31.95 -4.18
N LYS A 231 -34.24 -33.05 -4.38
CA LYS A 231 -35.67 -33.13 -4.06
C LYS A 231 -35.89 -33.55 -2.61
N ASN A 232 -35.15 -34.57 -2.17
CA ASN A 232 -35.26 -35.13 -0.82
C ASN A 232 -34.28 -34.52 0.18
N GLU A 233 -33.38 -33.65 -0.29
CA GLU A 233 -32.38 -32.98 0.55
C GLU A 233 -31.50 -33.97 1.32
N THR A 234 -31.11 -35.06 0.64
CA THR A 234 -30.31 -36.14 1.21
C THR A 234 -29.07 -36.42 0.37
N ILE A 235 -27.97 -36.83 0.99
CA ILE A 235 -26.75 -37.27 0.31
C ILE A 235 -26.83 -38.77 0.06
N ILE A 236 -26.87 -39.18 -1.20
CA ILE A 236 -27.02 -40.58 -1.62
C ILE A 236 -25.77 -41.11 -2.32
N LEU A 237 -25.64 -42.44 -2.35
CA LEU A 237 -24.56 -43.12 -3.04
C LEU A 237 -24.82 -43.12 -4.55
N ALA A 238 -23.84 -42.65 -5.34
CA ALA A 238 -23.93 -42.66 -6.80
C ALA A 238 -23.16 -43.83 -7.41
N ASN A 239 -21.92 -44.08 -6.94
CA ASN A 239 -21.03 -45.05 -7.56
C ASN A 239 -19.98 -45.58 -6.57
N THR A 240 -19.61 -46.86 -6.70
CA THR A 240 -18.52 -47.51 -5.94
C THR A 240 -17.62 -48.37 -6.84
N LEU A 241 -17.62 -48.12 -8.15
CA LEU A 241 -16.82 -48.87 -9.10
C LEU A 241 -15.34 -48.77 -8.76
N HIS A 242 -14.65 -49.91 -8.85
CA HIS A 242 -13.20 -49.96 -8.68
C HIS A 242 -12.54 -48.99 -9.66
N THR A 243 -11.73 -48.08 -9.12
CA THR A 243 -11.13 -46.99 -9.90
C THR A 243 -9.66 -46.88 -9.55
N GLU A 244 -8.80 -47.07 -10.54
CA GLU A 244 -7.38 -46.75 -10.43
C GLU A 244 -7.12 -45.29 -10.86
N LEU A 245 -5.91 -44.79 -10.57
CA LEU A 245 -5.51 -43.42 -10.88
C LEU A 245 -5.74 -43.04 -12.36
N LYS A 246 -5.52 -43.98 -13.29
CA LYS A 246 -5.69 -43.77 -14.74
C LYS A 246 -7.16 -43.62 -15.16
N ASP A 247 -8.07 -44.18 -14.37
CA ASP A 247 -9.51 -44.17 -14.65
C ASP A 247 -10.26 -43.09 -13.87
N LEU A 248 -9.61 -42.46 -12.90
CA LEU A 248 -10.20 -41.43 -12.05
C LEU A 248 -10.77 -40.24 -12.86
N PRO A 249 -10.08 -39.70 -13.89
CA PRO A 249 -10.66 -38.66 -14.76
C PRO A 249 -12.00 -39.07 -15.40
N LYS A 250 -12.15 -40.36 -15.75
CA LYS A 250 -13.36 -40.89 -16.40
C LYS A 250 -14.55 -41.02 -15.45
N ARG A 251 -14.32 -40.92 -14.14
CA ARG A 251 -15.40 -41.02 -13.13
C ARG A 251 -16.06 -39.69 -12.82
N ILE A 252 -15.48 -38.59 -13.28
CA ILE A 252 -15.97 -37.24 -13.01
C ILE A 252 -16.96 -36.85 -14.11
N PRO A 253 -18.23 -36.61 -13.75
CA PRO A 253 -19.23 -36.15 -14.70
C PRO A 253 -18.91 -34.73 -15.17
N LYS A 254 -19.22 -34.44 -16.44
CA LYS A 254 -19.07 -33.10 -17.03
C LYS A 254 -20.37 -32.28 -16.96
N ASP A 255 -21.46 -32.92 -16.56
CA ASP A 255 -22.82 -32.40 -16.57
C ASP A 255 -23.37 -32.10 -15.18
N ALA A 256 -22.84 -32.71 -14.12
CA ALA A 256 -23.35 -32.55 -12.76
C ALA A 256 -22.25 -32.56 -11.69
N ALA A 257 -22.48 -31.84 -10.60
CA ALA A 257 -21.51 -31.74 -9.50
C ALA A 257 -21.54 -33.00 -8.63
N ARG A 258 -20.40 -33.44 -8.09
CA ARG A 258 -20.30 -34.68 -7.31
C ARG A 258 -19.23 -34.57 -6.23
N TYR A 259 -19.39 -35.40 -5.20
CA TYR A 259 -18.34 -35.65 -4.22
C TYR A 259 -17.70 -36.99 -4.47
N HIS A 260 -16.40 -37.05 -4.27
CA HIS A 260 -15.62 -38.25 -4.48
C HIS A 260 -14.70 -38.47 -3.31
N PHE A 261 -14.61 -39.72 -2.87
CA PHE A 261 -13.59 -40.19 -1.96
C PHE A 261 -12.78 -41.24 -2.68
N PHE A 262 -11.49 -40.97 -2.83
CA PHE A 262 -10.59 -41.81 -3.61
C PHE A 262 -9.40 -42.23 -2.75
N LEU A 263 -9.09 -43.53 -2.76
CA LEU A 263 -7.92 -44.09 -2.11
C LEU A 263 -6.71 -43.93 -3.03
N TYR A 264 -5.97 -42.84 -2.83
CA TYR A 264 -4.77 -42.51 -3.58
C TYR A 264 -3.58 -43.34 -3.09
N LYS A 265 -3.23 -44.34 -3.89
CA LYS A 265 -2.10 -45.22 -3.67
C LYS A 265 -0.87 -44.66 -4.38
N HIS A 266 0.14 -44.25 -3.62
CA HIS A 266 1.33 -43.58 -4.15
C HIS A 266 2.56 -43.84 -3.28
N ALA A 267 3.75 -43.63 -3.85
CA ALA A 267 5.00 -43.67 -3.11
C ALA A 267 5.47 -42.25 -2.83
N HIS A 268 5.85 -41.95 -1.59
CA HIS A 268 6.41 -40.67 -1.17
C HIS A 268 7.64 -40.92 -0.30
N GLU A 269 8.78 -40.28 -0.65
CA GLU A 269 10.05 -40.39 0.08
C GLU A 269 10.55 -41.83 0.33
N GLY A 270 10.13 -42.79 -0.50
CA GLY A 270 10.51 -44.21 -0.41
C GLY A 270 9.47 -45.10 0.27
N ASP A 271 8.48 -44.52 0.94
CA ASP A 271 7.39 -45.24 1.60
C ASP A 271 6.14 -45.33 0.71
N TYR A 272 5.46 -46.47 0.77
CA TYR A 272 4.19 -46.68 0.07
C TYR A 272 3.02 -46.25 0.95
N LEU A 273 2.26 -45.25 0.50
CA LEU A 273 1.15 -44.65 1.22
C LEU A 273 -0.17 -44.89 0.49
N GLU A 274 -1.20 -45.24 1.26
CA GLU A 274 -2.58 -45.33 0.79
C GLU A 274 -3.40 -44.27 1.54
N SER A 275 -3.55 -43.10 0.92
CA SER A 275 -4.18 -41.94 1.54
C SER A 275 -5.54 -41.65 0.91
N ILE A 276 -6.53 -41.26 1.72
CA ILE A 276 -7.86 -40.92 1.21
C ILE A 276 -7.89 -39.44 0.85
N VAL A 277 -8.23 -39.16 -0.41
CA VAL A 277 -8.39 -37.82 -0.95
C VAL A 277 -9.88 -37.57 -1.16
N PHE A 278 -10.34 -36.41 -0.70
CA PHE A 278 -11.68 -35.90 -1.01
C PHE A 278 -11.61 -34.98 -2.20
N ILE A 279 -12.50 -35.17 -3.17
CA ILE A 279 -12.58 -34.36 -4.38
C ILE A 279 -14.01 -33.86 -4.53
N TYR A 280 -14.17 -32.55 -4.66
CA TYR A 280 -15.40 -31.90 -5.06
C TYR A 280 -15.27 -31.49 -6.52
N SER A 281 -16.00 -32.19 -7.41
CA SER A 281 -16.02 -31.84 -8.83
C SER A 281 -17.24 -30.96 -9.13
N MET A 282 -17.03 -29.80 -9.74
CA MET A 282 -18.08 -28.87 -10.09
C MET A 282 -17.86 -28.32 -11.50
N PRO A 283 -18.57 -28.84 -12.54
CA PRO A 283 -18.33 -28.47 -13.94
C PRO A 283 -18.79 -27.05 -14.34
N GLY A 284 -18.79 -26.11 -13.40
CA GLY A 284 -19.07 -24.70 -13.62
C GLY A 284 -20.55 -24.40 -13.92
N TYR A 285 -20.79 -23.74 -15.05
CA TYR A 285 -22.12 -23.22 -15.43
C TYR A 285 -23.05 -24.27 -16.02
N THR A 286 -22.60 -25.51 -16.23
CA THR A 286 -23.49 -26.63 -16.62
C THR A 286 -24.46 -26.99 -15.49
N CYS A 287 -24.04 -26.84 -14.24
CA CYS A 287 -24.88 -27.01 -13.06
C CYS A 287 -25.79 -25.80 -12.82
N SER A 288 -26.95 -26.01 -12.22
CA SER A 288 -27.82 -24.91 -11.78
C SER A 288 -27.21 -24.16 -10.59
N ILE A 289 -27.61 -22.89 -10.37
CA ILE A 289 -27.18 -22.13 -9.18
C ILE A 289 -27.55 -22.87 -7.89
N ARG A 290 -28.77 -23.44 -7.84
CA ARG A 290 -29.25 -24.24 -6.70
C ARG A 290 -28.32 -25.42 -6.43
N GLU A 291 -27.95 -26.16 -7.47
CA GLU A 291 -27.04 -27.31 -7.35
C GLU A 291 -25.67 -26.87 -6.82
N ARG A 292 -25.03 -25.87 -7.44
CA ARG A 292 -23.72 -25.37 -6.99
C ARG A 292 -23.73 -24.87 -5.54
N MET A 293 -24.78 -24.15 -5.14
CA MET A 293 -24.92 -23.69 -3.76
C MET A 293 -25.08 -24.85 -2.79
N LEU A 294 -25.92 -25.85 -3.11
CA LEU A 294 -26.12 -27.01 -2.24
C LEU A 294 -24.84 -27.84 -2.06
N TYR A 295 -24.11 -28.13 -3.15
CA TYR A 295 -22.83 -28.85 -3.04
C TYR A 295 -21.75 -28.02 -2.32
N SER A 296 -21.74 -26.68 -2.43
CA SER A 296 -20.77 -25.88 -1.68
C SER A 296 -21.10 -25.82 -0.19
N SER A 297 -22.38 -25.67 0.15
CA SER A 297 -22.86 -25.55 1.54
C SER A 297 -22.88 -26.87 2.31
N CYS A 298 -23.13 -27.99 1.64
CA CYS A 298 -23.18 -29.32 2.27
C CYS A 298 -21.79 -29.94 2.47
N LYS A 299 -20.74 -29.41 1.83
CA LYS A 299 -19.38 -29.95 1.89
C LYS A 299 -18.84 -29.98 3.32
N SER A 300 -18.96 -28.86 4.04
CA SER A 300 -18.39 -28.73 5.39
C SER A 300 -19.04 -29.71 6.39
N PRO A 301 -20.38 -29.76 6.51
CA PRO A 301 -21.04 -30.75 7.39
C PRO A 301 -20.77 -32.20 6.99
N LEU A 302 -20.73 -32.52 5.69
CA LEU A 302 -20.39 -33.86 5.21
C LEU A 302 -18.99 -34.29 5.67
N LEU A 303 -17.99 -33.44 5.48
CA LEU A 303 -16.61 -33.71 5.88
C LEU A 303 -16.48 -33.82 7.40
N GLU A 304 -17.19 -32.98 8.15
CA GLU A 304 -17.23 -33.05 9.60
C GLU A 304 -17.79 -34.40 10.09
N ILE A 305 -18.90 -34.87 9.52
CA ILE A 305 -19.48 -36.18 9.84
C ILE A 305 -18.48 -37.30 9.53
N VAL A 306 -17.82 -37.24 8.38
CA VAL A 306 -16.84 -38.25 7.95
C VAL A 306 -15.59 -38.28 8.84
N GLU A 307 -15.06 -37.12 9.22
CA GLU A 307 -13.87 -37.03 10.06
C GLU A 307 -14.20 -37.35 11.54
N ARG A 308 -15.35 -36.87 12.07
CA ARG A 308 -15.71 -37.03 13.49
C ARG A 308 -16.42 -38.33 13.81
N GLN A 309 -17.38 -38.77 13.00
CA GLN A 309 -18.18 -39.97 13.28
C GLN A 309 -17.54 -41.23 12.70
N LEU A 310 -17.07 -41.17 11.45
CA LEU A 310 -16.44 -42.31 10.80
C LEU A 310 -14.95 -42.42 11.13
N TRP A 311 -14.32 -41.42 11.75
CA TRP A 311 -12.87 -41.35 12.00
C TRP A 311 -12.05 -41.67 10.74
N MET A 312 -12.47 -41.14 9.60
CA MET A 312 -11.75 -41.27 8.33
C MET A 312 -10.79 -40.09 8.17
N GLN A 313 -9.48 -40.37 8.09
CA GLN A 313 -8.48 -39.33 7.85
C GLN A 313 -8.44 -38.97 6.36
N ILE A 314 -8.85 -37.74 6.05
CA ILE A 314 -8.79 -37.16 4.71
C ILE A 314 -7.50 -36.33 4.62
N ILE A 315 -6.55 -36.73 3.78
CA ILE A 315 -5.25 -36.05 3.71
C ILE A 315 -5.36 -34.69 3.00
N ARG A 316 -6.22 -34.62 1.99
CA ARG A 316 -6.39 -33.44 1.14
C ARG A 316 -7.82 -33.33 0.65
N LYS A 317 -8.30 -32.08 0.58
CA LYS A 317 -9.61 -31.69 0.06
C LYS A 317 -9.35 -30.88 -1.20
N ILE A 318 -9.70 -31.46 -2.35
CA ILE A 318 -9.42 -30.89 -3.68
C ILE A 318 -10.74 -30.44 -4.30
N GLU A 319 -10.74 -29.27 -4.92
CA GLU A 319 -11.86 -28.76 -5.71
C GLU A 319 -11.40 -28.65 -7.16
N ILE A 320 -12.14 -29.23 -8.09
CA ILE A 320 -11.81 -29.26 -9.52
C ILE A 320 -13.04 -28.94 -10.35
N ASP A 321 -12.82 -28.33 -11.51
CA ASP A 321 -13.89 -28.07 -12.46
C ASP A 321 -14.01 -29.23 -13.47
N ASN A 322 -12.88 -29.81 -13.88
CA ASN A 322 -12.85 -30.90 -14.86
C ASN A 322 -12.00 -32.09 -14.37
N GLY A 323 -12.45 -33.31 -14.68
CA GLY A 323 -11.72 -34.53 -14.34
C GLY A 323 -10.39 -34.71 -15.07
N ASP A 324 -10.21 -34.03 -16.20
CA ASP A 324 -8.96 -34.08 -16.98
C ASP A 324 -7.77 -33.49 -16.19
N GLU A 325 -8.02 -32.69 -15.14
CA GLU A 325 -7.01 -32.14 -14.23
C GLU A 325 -6.40 -33.20 -13.29
N LEU A 326 -7.11 -34.31 -13.04
CA LEU A 326 -6.68 -35.37 -12.13
C LEU A 326 -5.63 -36.29 -12.74
N THR A 327 -4.46 -35.70 -13.03
CA THR A 327 -3.25 -36.41 -13.41
C THR A 327 -2.52 -36.93 -12.18
N ALA A 328 -1.62 -37.90 -12.39
CA ALA A 328 -0.78 -38.43 -11.32
C ALA A 328 0.08 -37.33 -10.66
N ASP A 329 0.61 -36.43 -11.49
CA ASP A 329 1.45 -35.31 -11.04
C ASP A 329 0.64 -34.29 -10.24
N PHE A 330 -0.56 -33.94 -10.71
CA PHE A 330 -1.46 -33.02 -10.01
C PHE A 330 -1.84 -33.53 -8.61
N LEU A 331 -2.26 -34.80 -8.52
CA LEU A 331 -2.60 -35.40 -7.22
C LEU A 331 -1.39 -35.50 -6.29
N TYR A 332 -0.20 -35.79 -6.84
CA TYR A 332 1.02 -35.81 -6.05
C TYR A 332 1.36 -34.42 -5.51
N GLU A 333 1.27 -33.37 -6.32
CA GLU A 333 1.55 -31.98 -5.92
C GLU A 333 0.54 -31.43 -4.90
N GLU A 334 -0.75 -31.79 -5.03
CA GLU A 334 -1.78 -31.38 -4.07
C GLU A 334 -1.63 -32.06 -2.71
N VAL A 335 -1.27 -33.35 -2.71
CA VAL A 335 -1.04 -34.10 -1.46
C VAL A 335 0.30 -33.72 -0.83
N HIS A 336 1.33 -33.49 -1.66
CA HIS A 336 2.69 -33.17 -1.24
C HIS A 336 3.17 -31.86 -1.90
N PRO A 337 2.83 -30.70 -1.32
CA PRO A 337 3.17 -29.40 -1.90
C PRO A 337 4.67 -29.21 -2.06
N LYS A 338 5.09 -28.78 -3.26
CA LYS A 338 6.48 -28.41 -3.52
C LYS A 338 6.87 -27.23 -2.63
N GLN A 339 8.07 -27.29 -2.06
CA GLN A 339 8.66 -26.13 -1.41
C GLN A 339 8.72 -24.96 -2.40
N HIS A 340 8.38 -23.76 -1.95
CA HIS A 340 8.35 -22.59 -2.83
C HIS A 340 9.72 -22.40 -3.46
N ALA A 341 9.80 -22.58 -4.78
CA ALA A 341 11.02 -22.35 -5.52
C ALA A 341 11.47 -20.90 -5.28
N HIS A 342 12.70 -20.71 -4.81
CA HIS A 342 13.25 -19.39 -4.56
C HIS A 342 13.08 -18.50 -5.81
N LYS A 343 12.44 -17.34 -5.65
CA LYS A 343 12.16 -16.42 -6.75
C LYS A 343 13.46 -16.08 -7.46
N GLN A 344 13.59 -16.48 -8.72
CA GLN A 344 14.79 -16.22 -9.50
C GLN A 344 14.95 -14.70 -9.69
N SER A 345 16.03 -14.14 -9.16
CA SER A 345 16.34 -12.72 -9.34
C SER A 345 17.21 -12.54 -10.58
N PHE A 346 16.79 -11.66 -11.49
CA PHE A 346 17.62 -11.26 -12.62
C PHE A 346 18.86 -10.47 -12.13
N ALA A 347 20.00 -10.68 -12.78
CA ALA A 347 21.23 -9.97 -12.46
C ALA A 347 21.08 -8.47 -12.73
N LYS A 348 21.46 -7.61 -11.77
CA LYS A 348 21.48 -6.15 -11.99
C LYS A 348 22.41 -5.82 -13.19
N PRO A 349 22.10 -4.77 -13.98
CA PRO A 349 22.96 -4.35 -15.08
C PRO A 349 24.41 -4.14 -14.64
N LYS A 350 25.36 -4.33 -15.56
CA LYS A 350 26.76 -4.02 -15.30
C LYS A 350 26.87 -2.55 -14.88
N GLY A 351 27.51 -2.30 -13.74
CA GLY A 351 27.74 -0.93 -13.25
C GLY A 351 28.64 -0.12 -14.20
N PRO A 352 28.88 1.17 -13.90
CA PRO A 352 29.70 2.04 -14.72
C PRO A 352 31.07 1.42 -15.04
N ALA A 353 31.44 1.37 -16.32
CA ALA A 353 32.72 0.82 -16.76
C ALA A 353 33.90 1.65 -16.22
N GLY A 354 34.99 0.98 -15.83
CA GLY A 354 36.23 1.65 -15.42
C GLY A 354 36.26 2.22 -14.00
N LYS A 355 35.37 1.78 -13.09
CA LYS A 355 35.46 2.17 -11.66
C LYS A 355 36.81 1.76 -11.06
N ARG A 356 37.66 2.74 -10.82
CA ARG A 356 38.92 2.58 -10.09
C ARG A 356 38.62 2.62 -8.58
N GLY A 357 38.45 1.45 -7.97
CA GLY A 357 38.33 1.32 -6.51
C GLY A 357 37.29 0.29 -6.06
N ILE A 358 37.58 -0.39 -4.96
CA ILE A 358 36.65 -1.29 -4.27
C ILE A 358 35.47 -0.47 -3.72
N ARG A 359 34.26 -1.04 -3.74
CA ARG A 359 33.08 -0.43 -3.09
C ARG A 359 33.39 -0.25 -1.60
N ARG A 360 33.49 1.00 -1.17
CA ARG A 360 33.66 1.35 0.24
C ARG A 360 32.32 1.73 0.83
N LEU A 361 32.12 1.42 2.11
CA LEU A 361 31.01 1.94 2.87
C LEU A 361 31.22 3.47 3.01
N ILE A 362 30.28 4.27 2.54
CA ILE A 362 30.28 5.72 2.79
C ILE A 362 29.57 5.90 4.14
N ARG A 363 30.30 5.67 5.24
CA ARG A 363 29.82 5.99 6.59
C ARG A 363 30.37 7.36 6.97
N GLY A 364 29.51 8.26 7.42
CA GLY A 364 29.97 9.45 8.13
C GLY A 364 30.71 9.04 9.42
N PRO A 365 31.59 9.89 9.98
CA PRO A 365 32.10 9.66 11.33
C PRO A 365 30.90 9.49 12.26
N ALA A 366 30.92 8.48 13.13
CA ALA A 366 29.90 8.32 14.15
C ALA A 366 29.87 9.60 15.00
N GLU A 367 28.69 10.21 15.16
CA GLU A 367 28.50 11.19 16.21
C GLU A 367 28.92 10.51 17.51
N THR A 368 29.89 11.09 18.19
CA THR A 368 30.31 10.64 19.50
C THR A 368 29.11 10.79 20.40
N GLU A 369 28.52 9.66 20.82
CA GLU A 369 27.59 9.63 21.94
C GLU A 369 28.27 10.38 23.08
N THR A 370 27.74 11.55 23.41
CA THR A 370 28.11 12.23 24.63
C THR A 370 27.61 11.36 25.77
N PRO A 371 28.48 10.94 26.71
CA PRO A 371 28.00 10.27 27.90
C PRO A 371 27.15 11.29 28.66
N SER A 372 25.87 10.97 28.80
CA SER A 372 24.99 11.64 29.75
C SER A 372 25.47 11.24 31.14
N ASP A 373 26.07 12.20 31.85
CA ASP A 373 26.10 12.21 33.31
C ASP A 373 24.73 12.66 33.85
#